data_AF-A0A3N5S892-F1
#
_entry.id   AF-A0A3N5S892-F1
#
_cell.length_a   1.000
_cell.length_b   1.000
_cell.length_c   1.000
_cell.angle_alpha   90.00
_cell.angle_beta   90.00
_cell.angle_gamma   90.00
#
_symmetry.space_group_name_H-M   'P 1'
#
loop_
_entity.id
_entity.type
_entity.pdbx_description
1 polymer ?
#
loop_
_entity_poly.entity_id
_entity_poly.type
_entity_poly.pdbx_seq_one_letter_code
_entity_poly.pdbx_strand_id
1 'polypeptide(L)'
;MKPLERFFAQTFRPFFLLTGLGTSLVGIYAFLPSWAMPNAAKLPYLADYTIIIQHWGIMVGLMGVAMMAAAIVPAWRVPIAVYSGFEKAFMVWLVLSNARNSSSDGFWIPFALDSAVVAYTIGYFAFCGFGIPATDQPNRRD
;
A
#
# COMPACT_ATOMS: atom_id res chain seq x y z
N MET A 1 -15.90 -19.19 13.15
CA MET A 1 -14.98 -18.54 12.20
C MET A 1 -14.15 -19.60 11.52
N LYS A 2 -14.04 -19.55 10.19
CA LYS A 2 -13.17 -20.45 9.42
C LYS A 2 -11.69 -20.14 9.74
N PRO A 3 -10.75 -21.10 9.60
CA PRO A 3 -9.33 -20.86 9.89
C PRO A 3 -8.73 -19.64 9.18
N LEU A 4 -9.12 -19.42 7.92
CA LEU A 4 -8.66 -18.28 7.12
C LEU A 4 -9.22 -16.94 7.60
N GLU A 5 -10.51 -16.87 7.99
CA GLU A 5 -11.09 -15.65 8.57
C GLU A 5 -10.34 -15.23 9.84
N ARG A 6 -9.95 -16.20 10.68
CA ARG A 6 -9.17 -15.94 11.89
C ARG A 6 -7.77 -15.42 11.57
N PHE A 7 -7.11 -15.99 10.55
CA PHE A 7 -5.83 -15.51 10.07
C PHE A 7 -5.90 -14.04 9.64
N PHE A 8 -6.87 -13.67 8.79
CA PHE A 8 -7.02 -12.29 8.34
C PHE A 8 -7.36 -11.33 9.48
N ALA A 9 -8.24 -11.74 10.40
CA ALA A 9 -8.57 -10.93 11.59
C ALA A 9 -7.33 -10.64 12.46
N GLN A 10 -6.44 -11.62 12.63
CA GLN A 10 -5.23 -11.46 13.44
C GLN A 10 -4.10 -10.71 12.71
N THR A 11 -4.01 -10.86 11.39
CA THR A 11 -2.91 -10.33 10.60
C THR A 11 -3.20 -8.97 9.98
N PHE A 12 -4.45 -8.52 9.88
CA PHE A 12 -4.80 -7.27 9.20
C PHE A 12 -4.02 -6.08 9.78
N ARG A 13 -4.05 -5.93 11.10
CA ARG A 13 -3.39 -4.82 11.79
C ARG A 13 -1.88 -4.80 11.56
N PRO A 14 -1.09 -5.85 11.89
CA PRO A 14 0.34 -5.83 11.63
C PRO A 14 0.67 -5.71 10.13
N PHE A 15 -0.13 -6.34 9.26
CA PHE A 15 0.07 -6.24 7.82
C PHE A 15 -0.09 -4.81 7.30
N PHE A 16 -1.20 -4.12 7.63
CA PHE A 16 -1.45 -2.74 7.21
C PHE A 16 -0.50 -1.73 7.85
N LEU A 17 -0.01 -1.99 9.07
CA LEU A 17 1.02 -1.16 9.69
C LEU A 17 2.35 -1.27 8.95
N LEU A 18 2.83 -2.49 8.68
CA LEU A 18 4.14 -2.70 8.04
C LEU A 18 4.13 -2.25 6.58
N THR A 19 3.10 -2.63 5.83
CA THR A 19 2.98 -2.24 4.42
C THR A 19 2.68 -0.75 4.29
N GLY A 20 1.80 -0.20 5.14
CA GLY A 20 1.54 1.23 5.21
C GLY A 20 2.78 2.05 5.55
N LEU A 21 3.64 1.58 6.48
CA LEU A 21 4.92 2.21 6.76
C LEU A 21 5.82 2.23 5.52
N GLY A 22 6.02 1.07 4.88
CA GLY A 22 6.82 0.98 3.66
C GLY A 22 6.31 1.90 2.53
N THR A 23 5.01 1.91 2.30
CA THR A 23 4.35 2.82 1.35
C THR A 23 4.52 4.29 1.76
N SER A 24 4.42 4.62 3.05
CA SER A 24 4.55 6.00 3.53
C SER A 24 5.95 6.59 3.30
N LEU A 25 6.99 5.75 3.28
CA LEU A 25 8.36 6.16 3.00
C LEU A 25 8.52 6.72 1.58
N VAL A 26 7.63 6.37 0.64
CA VAL A 26 7.58 6.98 -0.70
C VAL A 26 7.25 8.49 -0.63
N GLY A 27 6.71 8.96 0.50
CA GLY A 27 6.57 10.40 0.78
C GLY A 27 7.89 11.17 0.65
N ILE A 28 9.06 10.53 0.78
CA ILE A 28 10.36 11.20 0.61
C ILE A 28 10.55 11.81 -0.79
N TYR A 29 9.91 11.24 -1.82
CA TYR A 29 9.95 11.78 -3.19
C TYR A 29 9.25 13.15 -3.30
N ALA A 30 8.32 13.46 -2.39
CA ALA A 30 7.69 14.77 -2.30
C ALA A 30 8.64 15.85 -1.82
N PHE A 31 9.50 15.54 -0.86
CA PHE A 31 10.32 16.53 -0.17
C PHE A 31 11.75 16.61 -0.72
N LEU A 32 12.30 15.47 -1.16
CA LEU A 32 13.69 15.34 -1.60
C LEU A 32 13.80 14.54 -2.92
N PRO A 33 13.11 14.95 -4.00
CA PRO A 33 13.07 14.17 -5.26
C PRO A 33 14.46 13.98 -5.90
N SER A 34 15.31 15.00 -5.84
CA SER A 34 16.67 14.97 -6.40
C SER A 34 17.58 13.95 -5.71
N TRP A 35 17.32 13.67 -4.43
CA TRP A 35 18.02 12.63 -3.68
C TRP A 35 17.33 11.27 -3.84
N ALA A 36 16.00 11.23 -3.71
CA ALA A 36 15.22 9.99 -3.68
C ALA A 36 15.29 9.23 -5.01
N MET A 37 15.24 9.93 -6.15
CA MET A 37 15.30 9.30 -7.47
C MET A 37 16.58 8.46 -7.67
N PRO A 38 17.80 9.02 -7.56
CA PRO A 38 19.01 8.25 -7.78
C PRO A 38 19.34 7.27 -6.65
N ASN A 39 18.97 7.55 -5.40
CA ASN A 39 19.37 6.73 -4.25
C ASN A 39 18.35 5.64 -3.90
N ALA A 40 17.05 5.95 -3.95
CA ALA A 40 15.99 5.00 -3.58
C ALA A 40 15.44 4.27 -4.81
N ALA A 41 15.10 4.99 -5.87
CA ALA A 41 14.60 4.40 -7.12
C ALA A 41 15.73 3.95 -8.06
N LYS A 42 17.00 4.33 -7.83
CA LYS A 42 18.11 4.07 -8.76
C LYS A 42 17.83 4.59 -10.17
N LEU A 43 17.06 5.66 -10.28
CA LEU A 43 16.68 6.31 -11.54
C LEU A 43 17.28 7.72 -11.62
N PRO A 44 17.60 8.20 -12.83
CA PRO A 44 18.06 9.57 -13.00
C PRO A 44 16.97 10.54 -12.56
N TYR A 45 17.36 11.55 -11.79
CA TYR A 45 16.48 12.67 -11.50
C TYR A 45 16.44 13.61 -12.71
N LEU A 46 15.24 13.82 -13.24
CA LEU A 46 14.97 14.75 -14.33
C LEU A 46 14.13 15.91 -13.77
N ALA A 47 14.70 17.11 -13.80
CA ALA A 47 14.08 18.30 -13.20
C ALA A 47 12.69 18.62 -13.79
N ASP A 48 12.49 18.36 -15.07
CA ASP A 48 11.22 18.58 -15.78
C ASP A 48 10.06 17.74 -15.21
N TYR A 49 10.36 16.63 -14.54
CA TYR A 49 9.36 15.73 -13.95
C TYR A 49 9.13 15.98 -12.44
N THR A 50 9.75 17.01 -11.86
CA THR A 50 9.72 17.25 -10.41
C THR A 50 8.31 17.30 -9.84
N ILE A 51 7.39 18.06 -10.48
CA ILE A 51 6.01 18.19 -10.00
C ILE A 51 5.30 16.83 -9.99
N ILE A 52 5.49 16.01 -11.02
CA ILE A 52 4.87 14.69 -11.13
C ILE A 52 5.43 13.75 -10.06
N ILE A 53 6.75 13.73 -9.88
CA ILE A 53 7.42 12.90 -8.87
C ILE A 53 6.97 13.29 -7.46
N GLN A 54 6.91 14.60 -7.17
CA GLN A 54 6.50 15.08 -5.86
C GLN A 54 5.03 14.79 -5.58
N HIS A 55 4.15 15.04 -6.55
CA HIS A 55 2.73 14.75 -6.43
C HIS A 55 2.48 13.25 -6.21
N TRP A 56 3.14 12.39 -6.99
CA TRP A 56 3.09 10.95 -6.80
C TRP A 56 3.59 10.55 -5.39
N GLY A 57 4.73 11.11 -4.96
CA GLY A 57 5.26 10.89 -3.61
C GLY A 57 4.26 11.26 -2.51
N ILE A 58 3.54 12.37 -2.65
CA ILE A 58 2.48 12.78 -1.71
C ILE A 58 1.33 11.77 -1.72
N MET A 59 0.81 11.40 -2.90
CA MET A 59 -0.32 10.47 -3.01
C MET A 59 0.00 9.11 -2.39
N VAL A 60 1.14 8.52 -2.77
CA VAL A 60 1.57 7.22 -2.23
C VAL A 60 1.90 7.33 -0.74
N GLY A 61 2.60 8.39 -0.34
CA GLY A 61 2.93 8.65 1.06
C GLY A 61 1.68 8.71 1.96
N LEU A 62 0.68 9.51 1.56
CA LEU A 62 -0.59 9.64 2.26
C LEU A 62 -1.40 8.35 2.26
N MET A 63 -1.37 7.57 1.17
CA MET A 63 -1.97 6.24 1.13
C MET A 63 -1.35 5.32 2.18
N GLY A 64 -0.03 5.34 2.33
CA GLY A 64 0.66 4.59 3.39
C GLY A 64 0.20 4.99 4.79
N VAL A 65 0.07 6.30 5.04
CA VAL A 65 -0.49 6.82 6.31
C VAL A 65 -1.93 6.35 6.52
N ALA A 66 -2.76 6.40 5.47
CA ALA A 66 -4.15 5.93 5.54
C ALA A 66 -4.24 4.43 5.82
N MET A 67 -3.34 3.59 5.27
CA MET A 67 -3.24 2.17 5.60
C MET A 67 -2.91 1.96 7.08
N MET A 68 -1.93 2.70 7.62
CA MET A 68 -1.60 2.63 9.04
C MET A 68 -2.79 3.07 9.92
N ALA A 69 -3.51 4.12 9.53
CA ALA A 69 -4.71 4.57 10.22
C ALA A 69 -5.82 3.50 10.18
N ALA A 70 -6.03 2.84 9.04
CA ALA A 70 -6.99 1.74 8.91
C ALA A 70 -6.65 0.53 9.78
N ALA A 71 -5.37 0.30 10.08
CA ALA A 71 -4.97 -0.73 11.03
C ALA A 71 -5.50 -0.46 12.46
N ILE A 72 -5.74 0.80 12.81
CA ILE A 72 -6.17 1.25 14.14
C ILE A 72 -7.67 1.55 14.17
N VAL A 73 -8.23 2.13 13.10
CA VAL A 73 -9.63 2.58 13.01
C VAL A 73 -10.45 1.54 12.23
N PRO A 74 -11.27 0.69 12.88
CA PRO A 74 -11.96 -0.42 12.21
C PRO A 74 -12.87 0.01 11.06
N ALA A 75 -13.53 1.17 11.18
CA ALA A 75 -14.41 1.73 10.15
C ALA A 75 -13.67 2.06 8.84
N TRP A 76 -12.35 2.28 8.88
CA TRP A 76 -11.56 2.65 7.71
C TRP A 76 -11.01 1.43 6.97
N ARG A 77 -11.04 0.24 7.59
CA ARG A 77 -10.41 -0.97 7.04
C ARG A 77 -10.88 -1.33 5.65
N VAL A 78 -12.18 -1.44 5.47
CA VAL A 78 -12.77 -1.83 4.18
C VAL A 78 -12.49 -0.79 3.09
N PRO A 79 -12.86 0.50 3.25
CA PRO A 79 -12.64 1.48 2.18
C PRO A 79 -11.15 1.66 1.86
N ILE A 80 -10.28 1.67 2.87
CA ILE A 80 -8.84 1.81 2.66
C ILE A 80 -8.26 0.55 2.01
N ALA A 81 -8.64 -0.66 2.44
CA ALA A 81 -8.17 -1.90 1.82
C ALA A 81 -8.56 -1.98 0.34
N VAL A 82 -9.80 -1.61 -0.01
CA VAL A 82 -10.25 -1.57 -1.42
C VAL A 82 -9.41 -0.56 -2.21
N TYR A 83 -9.35 0.69 -1.75
CA TYR A 83 -8.66 1.75 -2.47
C TYR A 83 -7.15 1.47 -2.60
N SER A 84 -6.49 1.05 -1.52
CA SER A 84 -5.09 0.64 -1.57
C SER A 84 -4.91 -0.56 -2.49
N GLY A 85 -5.79 -1.57 -2.42
CA GLY A 85 -5.70 -2.75 -3.28
C GLY A 85 -5.70 -2.40 -4.77
N PHE A 86 -6.60 -1.49 -5.18
CA PHE A 86 -6.65 -1.01 -6.57
C PHE A 86 -5.42 -0.20 -6.96
N GLU A 87 -5.00 0.77 -6.14
CA GLU A 87 -3.84 1.61 -6.44
C GLU A 87 -2.54 0.77 -6.55
N LYS A 88 -2.34 -0.19 -5.64
CA LYS A 88 -1.21 -1.13 -5.70
C LYS A 88 -1.29 -2.07 -6.90
N ALA A 89 -2.49 -2.52 -7.28
CA ALA A 89 -2.67 -3.34 -8.48
C ALA A 89 -2.23 -2.61 -9.75
N PHE A 90 -2.50 -1.31 -9.85
CA PHE A 90 -1.99 -0.50 -10.97
C PHE A 90 -0.47 -0.39 -10.97
N MET A 91 0.18 -0.21 -9.81
CA MET A 91 1.65 -0.22 -9.73
C MET A 91 2.24 -1.58 -10.16
N VAL A 92 1.67 -2.69 -9.67
CA VAL A 92 2.07 -4.05 -10.06
C VAL A 92 1.94 -4.22 -11.58
N TRP A 93 0.80 -3.81 -12.15
CA TRP A 93 0.57 -3.88 -13.58
C TRP A 93 1.58 -3.03 -14.37
N LEU A 94 1.84 -1.79 -13.96
CA LEU A 94 2.78 -0.90 -14.63
C LEU A 94 4.20 -1.46 -14.65
N VAL A 95 4.68 -2.04 -13.55
CA VAL A 95 6.01 -2.65 -13.48
C VAL A 95 6.07 -3.87 -14.41
N LEU A 96 5.06 -4.75 -14.41
CA LEU A 96 5.03 -5.92 -15.29
C LEU A 96 4.94 -5.54 -16.76
N SER A 97 4.10 -4.56 -17.12
CA SER A 97 3.98 -4.06 -18.49
C SER A 97 5.26 -3.39 -19.00
N ASN A 98 6.11 -2.90 -18.09
CA ASN A 98 7.38 -2.25 -18.42
C ASN A 98 8.62 -3.08 -18.02
N ALA A 99 8.46 -4.36 -17.68
CA ALA A 99 9.55 -5.19 -17.14
C ALA A 99 10.74 -5.39 -18.09
N ARG A 100 10.57 -5.08 -19.38
CA ARG A 100 11.63 -5.13 -20.40
C ARG A 100 12.39 -3.80 -20.54
N ASN A 101 11.94 -2.74 -19.88
CA ASN A 101 12.58 -1.43 -19.89
C ASN A 101 13.49 -1.31 -18.67
N SER A 102 14.72 -0.80 -18.87
CA SER A 102 15.67 -0.55 -17.78
C SER A 102 15.13 0.38 -16.70
N SER A 103 14.14 1.22 -17.04
CA SER A 103 13.44 2.07 -16.08
C SER A 103 12.66 1.31 -15.00
N SER A 104 12.38 0.01 -15.20
CA SER A 104 11.64 -0.81 -14.23
C SER A 104 12.53 -1.41 -13.12
N ASP A 105 13.85 -1.42 -13.30
CA ASP A 105 14.80 -2.04 -12.36
C ASP A 105 14.76 -1.39 -10.96
N GLY A 106 14.42 -0.10 -10.91
CA GLY A 106 14.23 0.65 -9.68
C GLY A 106 13.00 0.28 -8.86
N PHE A 107 12.04 -0.42 -9.47
CA PHE A 107 10.70 -0.61 -8.91
C PHE A 107 10.42 -2.03 -8.41
N TRP A 108 11.39 -2.95 -8.48
CA TRP A 108 11.18 -4.33 -8.01
C TRP A 108 10.85 -4.45 -6.51
N ILE A 109 11.42 -3.56 -5.67
CA ILE A 109 11.11 -3.53 -4.24
C ILE A 109 9.66 -3.03 -4.01
N PRO A 110 9.25 -1.84 -4.52
CA PRO A 110 7.85 -1.43 -4.52
C PRO A 110 6.90 -2.48 -5.09
N PHE A 111 7.26 -3.10 -6.21
CA PHE A 111 6.48 -4.16 -6.85
C PHE A 111 6.22 -5.34 -5.91
N ALA A 112 7.23 -5.81 -5.17
CA ALA A 112 7.06 -6.92 -4.25
C ALA A 112 6.13 -6.54 -3.08
N LEU A 113 6.29 -5.34 -2.53
CA LEU A 113 5.43 -4.83 -1.46
C LEU A 113 3.97 -4.69 -1.94
N ASP A 114 3.78 -4.07 -3.10
CA ASP A 114 2.47 -3.82 -3.68
C ASP A 114 1.78 -5.12 -4.09
N SER A 115 2.53 -6.08 -4.64
CA SER A 115 2.02 -7.43 -4.94
C SER A 115 1.54 -8.14 -3.68
N ALA A 116 2.25 -8.00 -2.56
CA ALA A 116 1.81 -8.55 -1.28
C ALA A 116 0.52 -7.90 -0.80
N VAL A 117 0.39 -6.57 -0.91
CA VAL A 117 -0.84 -5.84 -0.56
C VAL A 117 -2.02 -6.28 -1.42
N VAL A 118 -1.81 -6.43 -2.73
CA VAL A 118 -2.84 -6.90 -3.67
C VAL A 118 -3.29 -8.31 -3.33
N ALA A 119 -2.35 -9.25 -3.17
CA ALA A 119 -2.64 -10.64 -2.82
C ALA A 119 -3.37 -10.74 -1.46
N TYR A 120 -2.91 -9.97 -0.47
CA TYR A 120 -3.55 -9.92 0.84
C TYR A 120 -4.97 -9.35 0.76
N THR A 121 -5.18 -8.30 -0.03
CA THR A 121 -6.50 -7.65 -0.19
C THR A 121 -7.49 -8.59 -0.89
N ILE A 122 -7.06 -9.26 -1.96
CA ILE A 122 -7.87 -10.28 -2.65
C ILE A 122 -8.24 -11.41 -1.69
N GLY A 123 -7.27 -11.94 -0.95
CA GLY A 123 -7.51 -12.98 0.05
C GLY A 123 -8.47 -12.51 1.15
N TYR A 124 -8.25 -11.32 1.70
CA TYR A 124 -9.10 -10.73 2.73
C TYR A 124 -10.56 -10.69 2.29
N PHE A 125 -10.85 -10.13 1.11
CA PHE A 125 -12.23 -10.02 0.62
C PHE A 125 -12.81 -11.36 0.16
N ALA A 126 -12.01 -12.26 -0.42
CA ALA A 126 -12.47 -13.59 -0.83
C ALA A 126 -12.91 -14.45 0.36
N PHE A 127 -12.26 -14.31 1.53
CA PHE A 127 -12.54 -15.15 2.69
C PHE A 127 -13.36 -14.45 3.80
N CYS A 128 -13.27 -13.12 3.94
CA CYS A 128 -13.94 -12.36 4.99
C CYS A 128 -15.11 -11.50 4.48
N GLY A 129 -15.22 -11.28 3.17
CA GLY A 129 -16.21 -10.36 2.58
C GLY A 129 -15.96 -8.89 2.93
N PHE A 130 -16.97 -8.05 2.71
CA PHE A 130 -16.92 -6.59 2.95
C PHE A 130 -17.30 -6.18 4.38
N GLY A 131 -17.47 -7.15 5.29
CA GLY A 131 -17.79 -6.87 6.69
C GLY A 131 -16.57 -6.47 7.51
N ILE A 132 -16.79 -5.73 8.61
CA ILE A 132 -15.76 -5.53 9.64
C ILE A 132 -15.71 -6.82 10.47
N PRO A 133 -14.54 -7.48 10.64
CA PRO A 133 -14.44 -8.70 11.43
C PRO A 133 -14.95 -8.49 12.86
N ALA A 134 -15.76 -9.43 13.36
CA ALA A 134 -16.46 -9.32 14.64
C ALA A 134 -15.53 -9.14 15.85
N THR A 135 -14.26 -9.52 15.75
CA THR A 135 -13.24 -9.36 16.80
C THR A 135 -12.85 -7.91 17.08
N ASP A 136 -13.23 -6.95 16.23
CA ASP A 136 -12.91 -5.52 16.39
C ASP A 136 -14.15 -4.65 16.63
N GLN A 137 -15.30 -5.25 16.89
CA GLN A 137 -16.46 -4.52 17.40
C GLN A 137 -16.14 -4.13 18.86
N PRO A 138 -15.99 -2.84 19.20
CA PRO A 138 -15.92 -2.44 20.61
C PRO A 138 -17.18 -2.95 21.28
N ASN A 139 -17.06 -3.52 22.48
CA ASN A 139 -18.17 -4.01 23.29
C ASN A 139 -19.21 -2.90 23.43
N ARG A 140 -20.23 -2.89 22.56
CA ARG A 140 -21.41 -2.03 22.69
C ARG A 140 -22.17 -2.60 23.87
N ARG A 141 -21.83 -2.09 25.06
CA ARG A 141 -22.73 -2.15 26.21
C ARG A 141 -23.74 -1.03 25.98
N ASP A 142 -24.97 -1.46 25.76
CA ASP A 142 -26.17 -0.65 25.69
C ASP A 142 -26.40 0.11 27.01
#